data_AF-A0A7X3MVR0-F1
#
_entry.id   AF-A0A7X3MVR0-F1
#
_cell.length_a   1.000
_cell.length_b   1.000
_cell.length_c   1.000
_cell.angle_alpha   90.00
_cell.angle_beta   90.00
_cell.angle_gamma   90.00
#
_symmetry.space_group_name_H-M   'P 1'
#
loop_
_entity.id
_entity.type
_entity.pdbx_description
1 polymer ?
#
loop_
_entity_poly.entity_id
_entity_poly.type
_entity_poly.pdbx_seq_one_letter_code
_entity_poly.pdbx_strand_id
1 'polypeptide(L)'
;MIDRSFAETIRERISAVELLTEAIVEHGAEADLRDLRVLLINTMSLLTRDPGVEAAVDDLYSAAREMVNDAAAGVHPVTRNVRCLRSALVRFSQRVPVVMGLTEPEETLRFRGLEAAYAVQLERNTTEAADEEPAVRSAA
;
A
#
# COMPACT_ATOMS: atom_id res chain seq x y z
N MET A 1 -3.61 -17.89 10.35
CA MET A 1 -4.15 -17.90 8.97
C MET A 1 -5.16 -16.77 8.92
N ILE A 2 -4.80 -15.62 8.33
CA ILE A 2 -5.73 -14.50 8.20
C ILE A 2 -6.85 -14.95 7.25
N ASP A 3 -8.09 -14.84 7.71
CA ASP A 3 -9.26 -15.15 6.89
C ASP A 3 -9.26 -14.21 5.67
N ARG A 4 -9.51 -14.75 4.47
CA ARG A 4 -9.57 -13.97 3.23
C ARG A 4 -10.56 -12.79 3.38
N SER A 5 -11.65 -13.00 4.13
CA SER A 5 -12.64 -11.97 4.44
C SER A 5 -12.09 -10.80 5.27
N PHE A 6 -11.16 -11.07 6.20
CA PHE A 6 -10.53 -10.02 7.01
C PHE A 6 -9.57 -9.18 6.17
N ALA A 7 -8.74 -9.83 5.35
CA ALA A 7 -7.83 -9.14 4.44
C ALA A 7 -8.59 -8.25 3.44
N GLU A 8 -9.71 -8.74 2.90
CA GLU A 8 -10.61 -7.98 2.04
C GLU A 8 -11.22 -6.79 2.78
N THR A 9 -11.72 -7.00 4.00
CA THR A 9 -12.26 -5.91 4.84
C THR A 9 -11.23 -4.79 5.04
N ILE A 10 -9.96 -5.11 5.35
CA ILE A 10 -8.93 -4.09 5.53
C ILE A 10 -8.65 -3.32 4.24
N ARG A 11 -8.59 -4.00 3.10
CA ARG A 11 -8.41 -3.33 1.79
C ARG A 11 -9.59 -2.41 1.48
N GLU A 12 -10.81 -2.86 1.72
CA GLU A 12 -12.02 -2.05 1.55
C GLU A 12 -11.99 -0.80 2.44
N ARG A 13 -11.54 -0.92 3.70
CA ARG A 13 -11.39 0.25 4.58
C ARG A 13 -10.38 1.24 4.04
N ILE A 14 -9.24 0.77 3.54
CA ILE A 14 -8.22 1.63 2.93
C ILE A 14 -8.79 2.34 1.69
N SER A 15 -9.43 1.61 0.78
CA SER A 15 -10.05 2.21 -0.41
C SER A 15 -11.15 3.21 -0.07
N ALA A 16 -11.95 2.95 0.97
CA ALA A 16 -12.96 3.91 1.43
C ALA A 16 -12.31 5.19 2.00
N VAL A 17 -11.16 5.08 2.69
CA VAL A 17 -10.40 6.25 3.16
C VAL A 17 -9.83 7.04 1.97
N GLU A 18 -9.30 6.36 0.95
CA GLU A 18 -8.81 6.99 -0.28
C GLU A 18 -9.92 7.79 -0.98
N LEU A 19 -11.11 7.20 -1.14
CA LEU A 19 -12.26 7.86 -1.77
C LEU A 19 -12.71 9.10 -1.00
N LEU A 20 -12.85 9.02 0.33
CA LEU A 20 -13.21 10.18 1.15
C LEU A 20 -12.14 11.27 1.11
N THR A 21 -10.87 10.87 1.03
CA THR A 21 -9.76 11.83 0.94
C THR A 21 -9.82 12.63 -0.37
N GLU A 22 -10.10 11.98 -1.50
CA GLU A 22 -10.28 12.70 -2.78
C GLU A 22 -11.57 13.56 -2.77
N ALA A 23 -12.66 13.08 -2.18
CA ALA A 23 -13.88 13.88 -2.01
C ALA A 23 -13.63 15.18 -1.21
N ILE A 24 -12.82 15.11 -0.15
CA ILE A 24 -12.40 16.27 0.65
C ILE A 24 -11.53 17.23 -0.18
N VAL A 25 -10.65 16.72 -1.05
CA VAL A 25 -9.85 17.57 -1.94
C VAL A 25 -10.73 18.32 -2.93
N GLU A 26 -11.76 17.67 -3.46
CA GLU A 26 -12.66 18.25 -4.47
C GLU A 26 -13.68 19.23 -3.89
N HIS A 27 -14.32 18.87 -2.76
CA HIS A 27 -15.50 19.56 -2.24
C HIS A 27 -15.26 20.23 -0.89
N GLY A 28 -14.32 19.72 -0.09
CA GLY A 28 -14.00 20.23 1.23
C GLY A 28 -15.20 20.27 2.19
N ALA A 29 -16.12 19.31 2.10
CA ALA A 29 -17.33 19.31 2.92
C ALA A 29 -17.06 18.76 4.35
N GLU A 30 -17.66 19.40 5.35
CA GLU A 30 -17.59 18.97 6.75
C GLU A 30 -18.17 17.56 6.97
N ALA A 31 -19.15 17.17 6.15
CA ALA A 31 -19.73 15.83 6.19
C ALA A 31 -18.68 14.76 5.85
N ASP A 32 -17.85 14.98 4.82
CA ASP A 32 -16.81 14.05 4.41
C ASP A 32 -15.72 13.92 5.48
N LEU A 33 -15.38 15.02 6.18
CA LEU A 33 -14.45 15.00 7.32
C LEU A 33 -15.00 14.18 8.49
N ARG A 34 -16.30 14.33 8.79
CA ARG A 34 -16.97 13.54 9.83
C ARG A 34 -16.97 12.06 9.48
N ASP A 35 -17.29 11.72 8.23
CA ASP A 35 -17.31 10.34 7.76
C ASP A 35 -15.90 9.73 7.76
N LEU A 36 -14.89 10.51 7.36
CA LEU A 36 -13.49 10.12 7.46
C LEU A 36 -13.11 9.81 8.91
N ARG A 37 -13.51 10.66 9.87
CA ARG A 37 -13.24 10.42 11.30
C ARG A 37 -13.82 9.09 11.77
N VAL A 38 -15.08 8.82 11.43
CA VAL A 38 -15.76 7.57 11.82
C VAL A 38 -15.05 6.37 11.18
N LEU A 39 -14.71 6.46 9.90
CA LEU A 39 -14.01 5.40 9.20
C LEU A 39 -12.63 5.11 9.78
N LEU A 40 -11.86 6.14 10.14
CA LEU A 40 -10.55 5.99 10.78
C LEU A 40 -10.67 5.33 12.17
N ILE A 41 -11.62 5.76 13.00
CA ILE A 41 -11.87 5.15 14.31
C ILE A 41 -12.25 3.68 14.16
N ASN A 42 -13.17 3.38 13.24
CA ASN A 42 -13.60 2.00 12.98
C ASN A 42 -12.44 1.15 12.46
N THR A 43 -11.61 1.69 11.57
CA THR A 43 -10.43 0.99 11.06
C THR A 43 -9.44 0.70 12.19
N MET A 44 -9.13 1.70 13.02
CA MET A 44 -8.23 1.54 14.17
C MET A 44 -8.73 0.51 15.18
N SER A 45 -10.04 0.35 15.34
CA SER A 45 -10.62 -0.66 16.23
C SER A 45 -10.35 -2.11 15.79
N LEU A 46 -9.98 -2.31 14.52
CA LEU A 46 -9.62 -3.62 13.97
C LEU A 46 -8.12 -3.93 14.15
N LEU A 47 -7.31 -2.93 14.53
CA LEU A 47 -5.87 -3.05 14.58
C LEU A 47 -5.39 -3.29 16.02
N THR A 48 -4.28 -4.01 16.16
CA THR A 48 -3.49 -3.93 17.39
C THR A 48 -2.86 -2.55 17.47
N ARG A 49 -2.69 -2.02 18.70
CA ARG A 49 -2.05 -0.71 18.90
C ARG A 49 -0.67 -0.68 18.26
N ASP A 50 -0.48 0.27 17.34
CA ASP A 50 0.77 0.55 16.68
C ASP A 50 0.97 2.08 16.64
N PRO A 51 1.99 2.63 17.32
CA PRO A 51 2.23 4.07 17.36
C PRO A 51 2.45 4.70 15.97
N GLY A 52 2.98 3.92 15.02
CA GLY A 52 3.22 4.38 13.66
C GLY A 52 1.93 4.57 12.87
N VAL A 53 0.96 3.67 13.02
CA VAL A 53 -0.37 3.81 12.44
C VAL A 53 -1.17 4.89 13.16
N GLU A 54 -1.12 4.95 14.49
CA GLU A 54 -1.77 6.00 15.27
C GLU A 54 -1.34 7.40 14.80
N ALA A 55 -0.02 7.62 14.62
CA ALA A 55 0.51 8.87 14.08
C ALA A 55 0.08 9.12 12.62
N ALA A 56 0.02 8.09 11.78
CA ALA A 56 -0.42 8.24 10.40
C ALA A 56 -1.91 8.62 10.30
N VAL A 57 -2.75 8.09 11.19
CA VAL A 57 -4.18 8.43 11.28
C VAL A 57 -4.36 9.87 11.76
N ASP A 58 -3.62 10.30 12.77
CA ASP A 58 -3.69 11.67 13.28
C ASP A 58 -3.21 12.70 12.23
N ASP A 59 -2.11 12.40 11.54
CA ASP A 59 -1.60 13.21 10.41
C ASP A 59 -2.64 13.32 9.29
N LEU A 60 -3.29 12.21 8.92
CA LEU A 60 -4.29 12.18 7.85
C LEU A 60 -5.53 12.99 8.22
N TYR A 61 -6.07 12.79 9.42
CA TYR A 61 -7.24 13.53 9.87
C TYR A 61 -6.94 15.03 10.01
N SER A 62 -5.78 15.39 10.55
CA SER A 62 -5.36 16.78 10.69
C SER A 62 -5.22 17.47 9.34
N ALA A 63 -4.56 16.82 8.36
CA ALA A 63 -4.44 17.37 7.01
C ALA A 63 -5.80 17.51 6.31
N ALA A 64 -6.71 16.55 6.50
CA ALA A 64 -8.06 16.61 5.93
C ALA A 64 -8.88 17.77 6.53
N ARG A 65 -8.73 18.01 7.84
CA ARG A 65 -9.39 19.13 8.51
C ARG A 65 -8.93 20.47 7.98
N GLU A 66 -7.63 20.64 7.70
CA GLU A 66 -7.12 21.87 7.09
C GLU A 66 -7.72 22.11 5.70
N MET A 67 -7.94 21.06 4.90
CA MET A 67 -8.62 21.19 3.59
C MET A 67 -10.06 21.69 3.73
N VAL A 68 -10.80 21.16 4.71
CA VAL A 68 -12.18 21.61 4.98
C VAL A 68 -12.21 23.04 5.50
N ASN A 69 -11.25 23.42 6.35
CA ASN A 69 -11.11 24.81 6.82
C ASN A 69 -10.83 25.78 5.67
N ASP A 70 -9.91 25.42 4.75
CA ASP A 70 -9.62 26.21 3.54
C ASP A 70 -10.89 26.40 2.70
N ALA A 71 -11.64 25.31 2.45
CA ALA A 71 -12.88 25.35 1.69
C ALA A 71 -13.96 26.21 2.36
N ALA A 72 -14.13 26.09 3.68
CA ALA A 72 -15.06 26.91 4.46
C ALA A 72 -14.70 28.40 4.42
N ALA A 73 -13.41 28.74 4.30
CA ALA A 73 -12.92 30.09 4.10
C ALA A 73 -13.05 30.59 2.64
N GLY A 74 -13.58 29.77 1.73
CA GLY A 74 -13.68 30.09 0.29
C GLY A 74 -12.32 30.10 -0.41
N VAL A 75 -11.30 29.49 0.19
CA VAL A 75 -9.95 29.39 -0.36
C VAL A 75 -9.89 28.13 -1.22
N HIS A 76 -9.45 28.29 -2.48
CA HIS A 76 -9.17 27.13 -3.33
C HIS A 76 -8.12 26.21 -2.68
N PRO A 77 -8.18 24.90 -2.93
CA PRO A 77 -7.21 23.92 -2.41
C PRO A 77 -5.77 24.41 -2.48
N VAL A 78 -5.16 24.71 -1.33
CA VAL A 78 -3.77 25.16 -1.29
C VAL A 78 -2.88 23.99 -1.67
N THR A 79 -2.05 24.13 -2.71
CA THR A 79 -1.19 23.04 -3.24
C THR A 79 -0.37 22.35 -2.15
N ARG A 80 0.09 23.11 -1.15
CA ARG A 80 0.81 22.58 0.01
C ARG A 80 -0.06 21.63 0.83
N ASN A 81 -1.30 22.01 1.13
CA ASN A 81 -2.21 21.25 1.98
C ASN A 81 -2.66 19.97 1.27
N VAL A 82 -2.95 20.05 -0.04
CA VAL A 82 -3.21 18.86 -0.89
C VAL A 82 -2.04 17.89 -0.85
N ARG A 83 -0.80 18.38 -0.97
CA ARG A 83 0.40 17.54 -0.90
C ARG A 83 0.56 16.91 0.49
N CYS A 84 0.32 17.66 1.56
CA CYS A 84 0.37 17.15 2.93
C CYS A 84 -0.66 16.03 3.13
N LEU A 85 -1.90 16.23 2.69
CA LEU A 85 -2.97 15.24 2.77
C LEU A 85 -2.62 13.96 2.02
N ARG A 86 -2.19 14.06 0.76
CA ARG A 86 -1.77 12.90 -0.05
C ARG A 86 -0.58 12.16 0.58
N SER A 87 0.38 12.89 1.15
CA SER A 87 1.53 12.26 1.83
C SER A 87 1.10 11.54 3.12
N ALA A 88 0.11 12.05 3.84
CA ALA A 88 -0.46 11.38 5.00
C ALA A 88 -1.24 10.12 4.58
N LEU A 89 -2.04 10.22 3.52
CA LEU A 89 -2.78 9.08 2.95
C LEU A 89 -1.84 7.93 2.54
N VAL A 90 -0.74 8.23 1.84
CA VAL A 90 0.27 7.23 1.47
C VAL A 90 0.87 6.54 2.69
N ARG A 91 1.21 7.30 3.75
CA ARG A 91 1.76 6.71 4.98
C ARG A 91 0.75 5.82 5.69
N PHE A 92 -0.52 6.21 5.71
CA PHE A 92 -1.61 5.39 6.24
C PHE A 92 -1.78 4.10 5.43
N SER A 93 -1.92 4.20 4.11
CA SER A 93 -2.20 3.05 3.23
C SER A 93 -1.03 2.06 3.15
N GLN A 94 0.21 2.52 3.37
CA GLN A 94 1.37 1.64 3.46
C GLN A 94 1.50 0.94 4.82
N ARG A 95 1.18 1.62 5.93
CA ARG A 95 1.40 1.09 7.28
C ARG A 95 0.32 0.11 7.72
N VAL A 96 -0.95 0.37 7.42
CA VAL A 96 -2.07 -0.48 7.87
C VAL A 96 -1.92 -1.94 7.40
N PRO A 97 -1.62 -2.23 6.11
CA PRO A 97 -1.41 -3.59 5.65
C PRO A 97 -0.22 -4.29 6.33
N VAL A 98 0.86 -3.56 6.61
CA VAL A 98 2.05 -4.11 7.27
C VAL A 98 1.73 -4.55 8.69
N VAL A 99 1.09 -3.69 9.49
CA VAL A 99 0.71 -4.02 10.87
C VAL A 99 -0.29 -5.18 10.92
N MET A 100 -1.13 -5.32 9.89
CA MET A 100 -2.07 -6.43 9.76
C MET A 100 -1.47 -7.71 9.19
N GLY A 101 -0.16 -7.73 8.86
CA GLY A 101 0.48 -8.90 8.26
C GLY A 101 -0.06 -9.24 6.87
N LEU A 102 -0.62 -8.24 6.16
CA LEU A 102 -1.18 -8.37 4.82
C LEU A 102 -0.16 -8.06 3.72
N THR A 103 0.98 -7.47 4.08
CA THR A 103 2.13 -7.26 3.19
C THR A 103 3.14 -8.37 3.41
N GLU A 104 3.62 -9.01 2.34
CA GLU A 104 4.74 -9.95 2.46
C GLU A 104 5.98 -9.19 2.95
N PRO A 105 6.76 -9.75 3.89
CA PRO A 105 8.03 -9.17 4.31
C PRO A 105 8.92 -8.86 3.10
N GLU A 106 9.65 -7.75 3.15
CA GLU A 106 10.59 -7.35 2.10
C GLU A 106 11.66 -8.45 1.83
N GLU A 107 12.01 -9.23 2.86
CA GLU A 107 12.84 -10.41 2.74
C GLU A 107 12.23 -11.46 1.80
N THR A 108 10.91 -11.71 1.89
CA THR A 108 10.20 -12.68 1.04
C THR A 108 10.18 -12.26 -0.42
N LEU A 109 10.03 -10.95 -0.68
CA LEU A 109 10.13 -10.37 -2.02
C LEU A 109 11.57 -10.45 -2.58
N ARG A 110 12.58 -10.24 -1.73
CA ARG A 110 14.00 -10.36 -2.10
C ARG A 110 14.38 -11.80 -2.48
N PHE A 111 13.86 -12.80 -1.75
CA PHE A 111 14.11 -14.20 -2.07
C PHE A 111 13.47 -14.63 -3.39
N ARG A 112 12.27 -14.14 -3.73
CA ARG A 112 11.66 -14.40 -5.05
C ARG A 112 12.47 -13.88 -6.22
N GLY A 113 13.05 -12.68 -6.09
CA GLY A 113 13.94 -12.14 -7.12
C GLY A 113 15.19 -12.99 -7.33
N LEU A 114 15.73 -13.52 -6.23
CA LEU A 114 16.88 -14.44 -6.26
C LEU A 114 16.52 -15.81 -6.85
N GLU A 115 15.37 -16.38 -6.47
CA GLU A 115 14.86 -17.64 -7.01
C GLU A 115 14.59 -17.54 -8.51
N ALA A 116 13.97 -16.45 -8.97
CA ALA A 116 13.74 -16.21 -10.39
C ALA A 116 15.05 -16.05 -11.16
N ALA A 117 16.03 -15.33 -10.61
CA ALA A 117 17.36 -15.21 -11.22
C ALA A 117 18.08 -16.57 -11.29
N TYR A 118 17.97 -17.39 -10.25
CA TYR A 118 18.57 -18.73 -10.21
C TYR A 118 17.91 -19.69 -11.20
N ALA A 119 16.57 -19.65 -11.34
CA ALA A 119 15.83 -20.46 -12.32
C ALA A 119 16.27 -20.15 -13.76
N VAL A 120 16.40 -18.86 -14.10
CA VAL A 120 16.90 -18.43 -15.42
C VAL A 120 18.34 -18.92 -15.67
N GLN A 121 19.19 -18.92 -14.64
CA GLN A 121 20.56 -19.42 -14.74
C GLN A 121 20.60 -20.93 -15.00
N LEU A 122 19.73 -21.70 -14.35
CA LEU A 122 19.61 -23.14 -14.54
C LEU A 122 19.17 -23.48 -15.97
N GLU A 123 18.16 -22.78 -16.49
CA GLU A 123 17.65 -22.97 -17.85
C GLU A 123 18.72 -22.72 -18.92
N ARG A 124 19.53 -21.67 -18.74
CA ARG A 124 20.67 -21.37 -19.62
C ARG A 124 21.72 -22.47 -19.62
N ASN A 125 22.14 -22.94 -18.45
CA ASN A 125 23.12 -24.02 -18.33
C ASN A 125 22.62 -25.35 -18.89
N THR A 126 21.32 -25.64 -18.78
CA THR A 126 20.72 -26.84 -19.39
C THR A 126 20.62 -26.76 -20.90
N THR A 127 20.50 -25.55 -21.46
CA THR A 127 20.47 -25.32 -22.91
C THR A 127 21.88 -25.44 -23.50
N GLU A 128 22.89 -24.88 -22.83
CA GLU A 128 24.30 -25.02 -23.22
C GLU A 128 24.78 -26.48 -23.15
N ALA A 129 24.31 -27.26 -22.17
CA ALA A 129 24.62 -28.69 -22.07
C ALA A 129 23.89 -29.56 -23.12
N ALA A 130 22.81 -29.07 -23.73
CA ALA A 130 22.07 -29.79 -24.77
C ALA A 130 22.66 -29.58 -26.18
N ASP A 131 23.43 -28.51 -26.39
CA ASP A 131 24.14 -28.23 -27.66
C ASP A 131 25.52 -28.92 -27.74
N GLU A 132 25.99 -29.56 -26.65
CA GLU A 132 27.23 -30.35 -26.61
C GLU A 132 26.97 -31.87 -26.64
N GLU A 133 26.27 -32.41 -27.65
CA GLU A 133 26.37 -33.84 -27.97
C GLU A 133 27.69 -34.13 -28.70
N PRO A 134 28.56 -35.04 -28.20
CA PRO A 134 29.85 -35.32 -28.83
C PRO A 134 29.64 -36.15 -30.09
N ALA A 135 30.00 -35.59 -31.25
CA ALA A 135 30.14 -36.31 -32.51
C ALA A 135 31.20 -37.43 -32.36
N VAL A 136 30.73 -38.64 -32.05
CA VAL A 136 31.55 -39.85 -31.97
C VAL A 136 32.11 -40.14 -33.37
N ARG A 137 33.39 -39.82 -33.58
CA ARG A 137 34.18 -40.27 -34.73
C ARG A 137 34.38 -41.78 -34.63
N SER A 138 33.62 -42.55 -35.40
CA SER A 138 33.92 -43.96 -35.65
C SER A 138 34.90 -44.05 -36.83
N ALA A 139 36.16 -44.36 -36.55
CA ALA A 139 37.15 -44.76 -37.55
C ALA A 139 37.01 -46.26 -37.82
N ALA A 140 36.91 -46.64 -39.10
CA ALA A 140 37.09 -47.99 -39.62
C ALA A 140 38.00 -47.91 -40.84
#